data_AF-A0A3A4WS25-F1
#
_entry.id   AF-A0A3A4WS25-F1
#
_cell.length_a   1.000
_cell.length_b   1.000
_cell.length_c   1.000
_cell.angle_alpha   90.00
_cell.angle_beta   90.00
_cell.angle_gamma   90.00
#
_symmetry.space_group_name_H-M   'P 1'
#
loop_
_entity.id
_entity.type
_entity.pdbx_description
1 polymer ?
#
loop_
_entity_poly.entity_id
_entity_poly.type
_entity_poly.pdbx_seq_one_letter_code
_entity_poly.pdbx_strand_id
1 'polypeptide(L)'
;MREDFITIRFENDTVTECSSAIIIPERAMIEAGHIRTLTTNSEAHSKHEFHAIAQIALSRFQDGELEAEAVNGPLTVQSKNEIETVTAGIVVFLDSQGNFHLIGNPGQNVNKLLQIAHRFCARWIRLDI
;
A
#
# COMPACT_ATOMS: atom_id res chain seq x y z
N MET A 1 -10.95 24.08 -1.42
CA MET A 1 -10.68 22.95 -2.34
C MET A 1 -11.11 21.69 -1.61
N ARG A 2 -11.87 20.79 -2.24
CA ARG A 2 -12.03 19.45 -1.65
C ARG A 2 -10.68 18.77 -1.81
N GLU A 3 -10.03 18.47 -0.70
CA GLU A 3 -8.86 17.61 -0.67
C GLU A 3 -9.28 16.27 -1.30
N ASP A 4 -8.55 15.83 -2.32
CA ASP A 4 -8.73 14.48 -2.84
C ASP A 4 -8.13 13.56 -1.77
N PHE A 5 -8.93 12.65 -1.23
CA PHE A 5 -8.51 11.69 -0.22
C PHE A 5 -8.59 10.27 -0.76
N ILE A 6 -7.71 9.39 -0.29
CA ILE A 6 -7.85 7.94 -0.48
C ILE A 6 -8.47 7.38 0.80
N THR A 7 -9.50 6.56 0.68
CA THR A 7 -10.12 5.87 1.80
C THR A 7 -9.82 4.38 1.74
N ILE A 8 -9.43 3.82 2.88
CA ILE A 8 -9.25 2.39 3.05
C ILE A 8 -10.36 1.92 3.98
N ARG A 9 -11.19 1.02 3.47
CA ARG A 9 -12.27 0.39 4.22
C ARG A 9 -11.91 -1.05 4.53
N PHE A 10 -12.00 -1.39 5.80
CA PHE A 10 -11.84 -2.73 6.35
C PHE A 10 -12.82 -2.92 7.50
N GLU A 11 -12.92 -4.14 8.06
CA GLU A 11 -13.70 -4.54 9.24
C GLU A 11 -14.85 -3.60 9.69
N ASN A 12 -16.11 -4.07 9.63
CA ASN A 12 -17.28 -3.36 10.18
C ASN A 12 -17.33 -1.84 9.88
N ASP A 13 -16.98 -1.43 8.66
CA ASP A 13 -17.01 -0.01 8.24
C ASP A 13 -15.91 0.89 8.82
N THR A 14 -14.78 0.33 9.27
CA THR A 14 -13.62 1.16 9.61
C THR A 14 -13.08 1.82 8.35
N VAL A 15 -13.10 3.15 8.33
CA VAL A 15 -12.61 3.97 7.22
C VAL A 15 -11.42 4.78 7.71
N THR A 16 -10.28 4.59 7.05
CA THR A 16 -9.07 5.38 7.29
C THR A 16 -8.78 6.22 6.06
N GLU A 17 -8.55 7.52 6.27
CA GLU A 17 -8.09 8.44 5.23
C GLU A 17 -6.57 8.42 5.13
N CYS A 18 -6.05 8.32 3.92
CA CYS A 18 -4.62 8.30 3.66
C CYS A 18 -4.25 9.19 2.46
N SER A 19 -3.01 9.67 2.47
CA SER A 19 -2.41 10.49 1.42
C SER A 19 -1.83 9.63 0.29
N SER A 20 -1.26 8.47 0.65
CA SER A 20 -0.65 7.53 -0.29
C SER A 20 -0.84 6.10 0.18
N ALA A 21 -1.07 5.18 -0.76
CA ALA A 21 -1.25 3.76 -0.50
C ALA A 21 -0.57 2.89 -1.58
N ILE A 22 0.05 1.79 -1.16
CA ILE A 22 0.55 0.71 -2.00
C ILE A 22 -0.26 -0.53 -1.69
N ILE A 23 -0.95 -1.01 -2.71
CA ILE A 23 -1.82 -2.18 -2.65
C ILE A 23 -1.05 -3.38 -3.19
N ILE A 24 -0.83 -4.39 -2.34
CA ILE A 24 0.02 -5.54 -2.63
C ILE A 24 -0.82 -6.80 -2.47
N PRO A 25 -1.57 -7.21 -3.51
CA PRO A 25 -2.40 -8.40 -3.42
C PRO A 25 -1.52 -9.66 -3.39
N GLU A 26 -2.02 -10.75 -2.82
CA GLU A 26 -1.29 -12.02 -2.69
C GLU A 26 -0.79 -12.55 -4.05
N ARG A 27 -1.59 -12.36 -5.11
CA ARG A 27 -1.21 -12.69 -6.51
C ARG A 27 0.05 -11.98 -7.00
N ALA A 28 0.49 -10.90 -6.35
CA ALA A 28 1.76 -10.25 -6.63
C ALA A 28 2.98 -11.15 -6.37
N MET A 29 2.81 -12.22 -5.58
CA MET A 29 3.80 -13.29 -5.38
C MET A 29 4.16 -14.02 -6.68
N ILE A 30 3.22 -14.07 -7.62
CA ILE A 30 3.40 -14.69 -8.94
C ILE A 30 3.77 -13.60 -9.95
N GLU A 31 3.02 -12.49 -9.96
CA GLU A 31 3.21 -11.41 -10.92
C GLU A 31 3.08 -10.03 -10.26
N ALA A 32 4.20 -9.32 -10.17
CA ALA A 32 4.26 -7.99 -9.54
C ALA A 32 3.40 -6.93 -10.26
N GLY A 33 2.97 -7.16 -11.50
CA GLY A 33 2.08 -6.26 -12.26
C GLY A 33 0.70 -6.05 -11.64
N HIS A 34 0.34 -6.84 -10.62
CA HIS A 34 -0.88 -6.65 -9.84
C HIS A 34 -0.75 -5.64 -8.70
N ILE A 35 0.46 -5.14 -8.41
CA ILE A 35 0.64 -4.06 -7.45
C ILE A 35 0.00 -2.79 -8.01
N ARG A 36 -0.67 -2.03 -7.13
CA ARG A 36 -1.26 -0.74 -7.44
C ARG A 36 -0.75 0.30 -6.46
N THR A 37 -0.61 1.52 -6.92
CA THR A 37 -0.13 2.65 -6.13
C THR A 37 -1.07 3.81 -6.31
N LEU A 38 -1.55 4.38 -5.21
CA LEU A 38 -2.49 5.49 -5.20
C LEU A 38 -1.88 6.63 -4.39
N THR A 39 -1.98 7.86 -4.88
CA THR A 39 -1.59 9.05 -4.12
C THR A 39 -2.54 10.20 -4.41
N THR A 40 -2.75 11.05 -3.41
CA THR A 40 -3.47 12.31 -3.54
C THR A 40 -2.60 13.40 -4.19
N ASN A 41 -1.28 13.18 -4.26
CA ASN A 41 -0.34 14.10 -4.92
C ASN A 41 -0.34 13.86 -6.44
N SER A 42 -0.82 14.84 -7.21
CA SER A 42 -0.89 14.76 -8.68
C SER A 42 0.46 15.00 -9.39
N GLU A 43 1.58 15.04 -8.67
CA GLU A 43 2.88 15.39 -9.24
C GLU A 43 3.63 14.19 -9.83
N ALA A 44 4.45 14.48 -10.84
CA ALA A 44 5.30 13.52 -11.56
C ALA A 44 6.33 12.77 -10.68
N HIS A 45 6.42 13.10 -9.38
CA HIS A 45 7.36 12.53 -8.42
C HIS A 45 6.81 11.33 -7.61
N SER A 46 5.57 10.90 -7.87
CA SER A 46 4.91 9.82 -7.14
C SER A 46 5.70 8.49 -7.12
N LYS A 47 6.46 8.17 -8.19
CA LYS A 47 7.30 6.96 -8.24
C LYS A 47 8.38 6.92 -7.15
N HIS A 48 9.00 8.07 -6.86
CA HIS A 48 10.03 8.18 -5.82
C HIS A 48 9.43 8.05 -4.43
N GLU A 49 8.24 8.64 -4.23
CA GLU A 49 7.47 8.50 -3.01
C GLU A 49 7.11 7.02 -2.75
N PHE A 50 6.55 6.30 -3.73
CA PHE A 50 6.19 4.90 -3.54
C PHE A 50 7.38 3.99 -3.28
N HIS A 51 8.54 4.26 -3.90
CA HIS A 51 9.75 3.54 -3.57
C HIS A 51 10.23 3.82 -2.15
N ALA A 52 10.20 5.08 -1.70
CA ALA A 52 10.54 5.44 -0.33
C ALA A 52 9.60 4.76 0.66
N ILE A 53 8.29 4.78 0.41
CA ILE A 53 7.28 4.09 1.23
C ILE A 53 7.58 2.59 1.31
N ALA A 54 7.80 1.93 0.17
CA ALA A 54 8.06 0.50 0.13
C ALA A 54 9.39 0.14 0.83
N GLN A 55 10.43 0.97 0.69
CA GLN A 55 11.72 0.79 1.33
C GLN A 55 11.62 0.96 2.86
N ILE A 56 10.96 2.02 3.33
CA ILE A 56 10.76 2.29 4.76
C ILE A 56 9.91 1.20 5.41
N ALA A 57 8.78 0.83 4.79
CA ALA A 57 7.92 -0.22 5.31
C ALA A 57 8.65 -1.56 5.41
N LEU A 58 9.45 -1.93 4.40
CA LEU A 58 10.25 -3.15 4.44
C LEU A 58 11.30 -3.13 5.56
N SER A 59 12.05 -2.03 5.71
CA SER A 59 13.07 -1.91 6.77
C SER A 59 12.42 -1.98 8.14
N ARG A 60 11.42 -1.13 8.41
CA ARG A 60 10.74 -1.08 9.71
C ARG A 60 10.10 -2.41 10.07
N PHE A 61 9.51 -3.12 9.10
CA PHE A 61 8.96 -4.45 9.36
C PHE A 61 10.05 -5.46 9.74
N GLN A 62 11.22 -5.42 9.07
CA GLN A 62 12.35 -6.31 9.38
C GLN A 62 13.01 -5.99 10.72
N ASP A 63 13.02 -4.71 11.09
CA ASP A 63 13.56 -4.21 12.35
C ASP A 63 12.56 -4.36 13.52
N GLY A 64 11.32 -4.78 13.25
CA GLY A 64 10.26 -4.91 14.25
C GLY A 64 9.62 -3.58 14.68
N GLU A 65 9.89 -2.49 13.96
CA GLU A 65 9.33 -1.15 14.20
C GLU A 65 7.97 -0.93 13.52
N LEU A 66 7.55 -1.85 12.65
CA LEU A 66 6.25 -1.84 11.99
C LEU A 66 5.65 -3.24 12.02
N GLU A 67 4.46 -3.36 12.58
CA GLU A 67 3.71 -4.62 12.62
C GLU A 67 2.57 -4.57 11.60
N ALA A 68 2.19 -5.74 11.08
CA ALA A 68 1.03 -5.85 10.23
C ALA A 68 -0.22 -6.06 11.07
N GLU A 69 -1.13 -5.11 11.04
CA GLU A 69 -2.46 -5.28 11.63
C GLU A 69 -3.27 -6.26 10.77
N ALA A 70 -3.72 -7.34 11.40
CA ALA A 70 -4.52 -8.35 10.73
C ALA A 70 -5.98 -7.90 10.65
N VAL A 71 -6.52 -7.85 9.44
CA VAL A 71 -7.91 -7.45 9.18
C VAL A 71 -8.71 -8.58 8.56
N ASN A 72 -9.92 -8.81 9.09
CA ASN A 72 -10.81 -9.84 8.59
C ASN A 72 -11.59 -9.36 7.36
N GLY A 73 -11.64 -10.20 6.32
CA GLY A 73 -12.40 -9.94 5.10
C GLY A 73 -11.65 -9.04 4.09
N PRO A 74 -12.32 -8.68 2.98
CA PRO A 74 -11.68 -7.93 1.90
C PRO A 74 -11.37 -6.48 2.31
N LEU A 75 -10.22 -6.00 1.89
CA LEU A 75 -9.84 -4.59 1.96
C LEU A 75 -10.37 -3.87 0.72
N THR A 76 -11.03 -2.72 0.90
CA THR A 76 -11.42 -1.86 -0.22
C THR A 76 -10.63 -0.56 -0.13
N VAL A 77 -9.88 -0.23 -1.16
CA VAL A 77 -9.16 1.03 -1.27
C VAL A 77 -9.83 1.85 -2.37
N GLN A 78 -10.28 3.06 -2.02
CA GLN A 78 -11.00 3.93 -2.94
C GLN A 78 -10.29 5.27 -3.06
N SER A 79 -10.08 5.70 -4.31
CA SER A 79 -9.74 7.07 -4.67
C SER A 79 -10.88 7.67 -5.52
N LYS A 80 -10.76 8.94 -5.89
CA LYS A 80 -11.76 9.69 -6.65
C LYS A 80 -12.30 8.96 -7.90
N ASN A 81 -11.44 8.22 -8.59
CA ASN A 81 -11.76 7.58 -9.88
C ASN A 81 -11.53 6.05 -9.89
N GLU A 82 -11.05 5.47 -8.80
CA GLU A 82 -10.61 4.07 -8.77
C GLU A 82 -11.07 3.42 -7.46
N ILE A 83 -11.61 2.21 -7.58
CA ILE A 83 -11.94 1.35 -6.43
C ILE A 83 -11.23 0.04 -6.67
N GLU A 84 -10.37 -0.33 -5.73
CA GLU A 84 -9.63 -1.59 -5.74
C GLU A 84 -10.04 -2.43 -4.54
N THR A 85 -10.35 -3.70 -4.77
CA THR A 85 -10.70 -4.66 -3.72
C THR A 85 -9.64 -5.74 -3.63
N VAL A 86 -9.07 -5.91 -2.43
CA VAL A 86 -8.09 -6.94 -2.13
C VAL A 86 -8.73 -7.97 -1.22
N THR A 87 -8.97 -9.17 -1.75
CA THR A 87 -9.50 -10.31 -0.97
C THR A 87 -8.42 -11.05 -0.19
N ALA A 88 -7.18 -10.98 -0.65
CA ALA A 88 -6.00 -11.53 0.00
C ALA A 88 -4.78 -10.67 -0.37
N GLY A 89 -4.05 -10.20 0.65
CA GLY A 89 -2.83 -9.42 0.48
C GLY A 89 -2.59 -8.44 1.63
N ILE A 90 -1.80 -7.42 1.35
CA ILE A 90 -1.48 -6.34 2.30
C ILE A 90 -1.64 -4.97 1.63
N VAL A 91 -1.86 -3.94 2.45
CA VAL A 91 -1.84 -2.54 2.04
C VAL A 91 -0.90 -1.78 2.97
N VAL A 92 0.04 -1.05 2.38
CA VAL A 92 0.89 -0.09 3.09
C VAL A 92 0.38 1.30 2.78
N PHE A 93 0.17 2.13 3.79
CA PHE A 93 -0.30 3.50 3.54
C PHE A 93 0.26 4.51 4.54
N LEU A 94 0.22 5.77 4.12
CA LEU A 94 0.52 6.94 4.95
C LEU A 94 -0.79 7.63 5.32
N ASP A 95 -1.11 7.69 6.60
CA ASP A 95 -2.28 8.46 7.05
C ASP A 95 -2.10 9.97 6.80
N SER A 96 -3.14 10.75 7.10
CA SER A 96 -3.10 12.21 6.97
C SER A 96 -2.11 12.91 7.92
N GLN A 97 -1.60 12.20 8.93
CA GLN A 97 -0.58 12.68 9.86
C GLN A 97 0.85 12.28 9.44
N GLY A 98 0.99 11.51 8.36
CA GLY A 98 2.28 11.02 7.86
C GLY A 98 2.80 9.78 8.59
N ASN A 99 1.95 9.08 9.36
CA ASN A 99 2.33 7.81 9.98
C ASN A 99 2.17 6.65 9.00
N PHE A 100 3.09 5.69 9.09
CA PHE A 100 3.04 4.46 8.31
C PHE A 100 2.13 3.44 8.97
N HIS A 101 1.25 2.87 8.16
CA HIS A 101 0.39 1.77 8.55
C HIS A 101 0.57 0.62 7.57
N LEU A 102 0.47 -0.59 8.12
CA LEU A 102 0.52 -1.83 7.36
C LEU A 102 -0.62 -2.71 7.84
N ILE A 103 -1.58 -2.94 6.95
CA ILE A 103 -2.72 -3.80 7.21
C ILE A 103 -2.72 -4.97 6.23
N GLY A 104 -3.25 -6.11 6.63
CA GLY A 104 -3.25 -7.28 5.78
C GLY A 104 -4.18 -8.37 6.23
N ASN A 105 -4.54 -9.26 5.30
CA ASN A 105 -5.32 -10.43 5.65
C ASN A 105 -4.51 -11.41 6.50
N PRO A 106 -5.15 -12.22 7.37
CA PRO A 106 -4.47 -13.24 8.15
C PRO A 106 -3.73 -14.26 7.25
N GLY A 107 -2.59 -14.75 7.72
CA GLY A 107 -1.82 -15.81 7.05
C GLY A 107 -0.94 -15.35 5.88
N GLN A 108 -0.93 -14.05 5.57
CA GLN A 108 -0.09 -13.52 4.49
C GLN A 108 1.40 -13.52 4.86
N ASN A 109 2.27 -13.83 3.89
CA ASN A 109 3.72 -13.69 4.06
C ASN A 109 4.13 -12.22 3.85
N VAL A 110 3.88 -11.40 4.87
CA VAL A 110 4.04 -9.94 4.83
C VAL A 110 5.44 -9.53 4.38
N ASN A 111 6.50 -10.10 4.97
CA ASN A 111 7.88 -9.79 4.58
C ASN A 111 8.11 -10.03 3.09
N LYS A 112 7.62 -11.16 2.56
CA LYS A 112 7.80 -11.48 1.15
C LYS A 112 7.04 -10.52 0.23
N LEU A 113 5.81 -10.16 0.59
CA LEU A 113 5.01 -9.18 -0.15
C LEU A 113 5.68 -7.80 -0.16
N LEU A 114 6.20 -7.34 0.98
CA LEU A 114 6.96 -6.09 1.08
C LEU A 114 8.24 -6.11 0.22
N GLN A 115 8.97 -7.25 0.19
CA GLN A 115 10.13 -7.40 -0.69
C GLN A 115 9.76 -7.28 -2.17
N ILE A 116 8.62 -7.84 -2.58
CA ILE A 116 8.12 -7.75 -3.96
C ILE A 116 7.75 -6.31 -4.28
N ALA A 117 7.03 -5.62 -3.39
CA ALA A 117 6.66 -4.22 -3.56
C ALA A 117 7.87 -3.29 -3.67
N HIS A 118 8.87 -3.47 -2.81
CA HIS A 118 10.13 -2.73 -2.88
C HIS A 118 10.84 -2.95 -4.22
N ARG A 119 10.97 -4.21 -4.68
CA ARG A 119 11.57 -4.52 -5.99
C ARG A 119 10.78 -3.93 -7.15
N PHE A 120 9.45 -3.99 -7.08
CA PHE A 120 8.55 -3.40 -8.07
C PHE A 120 8.79 -1.89 -8.19
N CYS A 121 8.74 -1.16 -7.07
CA CYS A 121 8.95 0.28 -7.06
C CYS A 121 10.38 0.68 -7.49
N ALA A 122 11.39 -0.08 -7.05
CA ALA A 122 12.79 0.17 -7.45
C ALA A 122 12.99 0.00 -8.97
N ARG A 123 12.33 -0.99 -9.57
CA ARG A 123 12.33 -1.20 -11.02
C ARG A 123 11.56 -0.10 -11.74
N TRP A 124 10.44 0.35 -11.18
CA TRP A 124 9.62 1.40 -11.78
C TRP A 124 10.38 2.74 -11.90
N ILE A 125 11.14 3.12 -10.86
CA ILE A 125 12.03 4.30 -10.92
C ILE A 125 13.06 4.16 -12.04
N ARG A 126 13.70 2.98 -12.18
CA ARG A 126 14.78 2.79 -13.14
C ARG A 126 14.35 2.79 -14.60
N LEU A 127 13.09 2.42 -14.88
CA LEU A 127 12.60 2.28 -16.25
C LEU A 127 11.96 3.56 -16.80
N ASP A 128 11.74 4.58 -15.96
CA ASP A 128 11.14 5.87 -16.32
C ASP A 128 9.85 5.77 -17.18
N ILE A 129 9.07 4.71 -16.98
CA ILE A 129 7.76 4.47 -17.64
C ILE A 129 6.66 5.17 -16.86
#